data_AF-A0A4Q5MZ16-F1
#
_entry.id   AF-A0A4Q5MZ16-F1
#
_cell.length_a   1.000
_cell.length_b   1.000
_cell.length_c   1.000
_cell.angle_alpha   90.00
_cell.angle_beta   90.00
_cell.angle_gamma   90.00
#
_symmetry.space_group_name_H-M   'P 1'
#
loop_
_entity.id
_entity.type
_entity.pdbx_description
1 polymer ?
#
loop_
_entity_poly.entity_id
_entity_poly.type
_entity_poly.pdbx_seq_one_letter_code
_entity_poly.pdbx_strand_id
1 'polypeptide(L)'
;MAPWEKAPEEGSGTMNEFNAVNPTATWMQIIAILTAAADSPQTTAAGRPDLHSLALGAQIVASRAVALLPIDSDGDLEDIVLEVAGSSAVRELIRAAGHAARRYPVDEFPTGAAAVISELDDLVAESEAAS
;
A
#
# COMPACT_ATOMS: atom_id res chain seq x y z
N MET A 1 -54.35 -4.40 16.16
CA MET A 1 -53.70 -4.87 14.92
C MET A 1 -52.86 -3.72 14.39
N ALA A 2 -51.54 -3.80 14.55
CA ALA A 2 -50.58 -2.77 14.15
C ALA A 2 -50.15 -3.02 12.69
N PRO A 3 -50.04 -2.01 11.81
CA PRO A 3 -49.64 -2.22 10.43
C PRO A 3 -48.39 -1.41 10.08
N TRP A 4 -47.20 -1.83 10.50
CA TRP A 4 -45.91 -1.50 9.84
C TRP A 4 -44.73 -2.14 10.58
N GLU A 5 -44.51 -3.43 10.36
CA GLU A 5 -43.15 -3.97 10.39
C GLU A 5 -42.41 -3.38 9.18
N LYS A 6 -41.42 -2.52 9.44
CA LYS A 6 -40.39 -2.14 8.48
C LYS A 6 -39.05 -2.44 9.15
N ALA A 7 -38.47 -3.59 8.78
CA ALA A 7 -37.08 -3.89 9.03
C ALA A 7 -36.18 -2.84 8.35
N PRO A 8 -35.03 -2.51 8.92
CA PRO A 8 -34.01 -1.74 8.22
C PRO A 8 -33.29 -2.67 7.22
N GLU A 9 -33.77 -2.69 5.99
CA GLU A 9 -32.88 -2.86 4.84
C GLU A 9 -32.40 -1.46 4.52
N GLU A 10 -31.11 -1.16 4.68
CA GLU A 10 -30.28 -0.39 3.75
C GLU A 10 -28.83 -0.43 4.23
N GLY A 11 -27.93 -0.85 3.32
CA GLY A 11 -26.50 -0.59 3.46
C GLY A 11 -25.66 -1.73 4.03
N SER A 12 -25.79 -2.94 3.47
CA SER A 12 -24.61 -3.82 3.39
C SER A 12 -23.59 -3.08 2.51
N GLY A 13 -22.73 -2.28 3.15
CA GLY A 13 -21.61 -1.58 2.52
C GLY A 13 -20.72 -2.63 1.89
N THR A 14 -20.93 -2.83 0.61
CA THR A 14 -20.28 -3.85 -0.19
C THR A 14 -18.78 -3.64 -0.12
N MET A 15 -18.10 -4.73 0.23
CA MET A 15 -16.69 -5.08 -0.01
C MET A 15 -16.32 -4.96 -1.51
N ASN A 16 -16.59 -3.79 -2.09
CA ASN A 16 -16.55 -3.47 -3.51
C ASN A 16 -16.26 -1.97 -3.75
N GLU A 17 -16.26 -1.13 -2.71
CA GLU A 17 -15.80 0.27 -2.81
C GLU A 17 -14.27 0.40 -2.91
N PHE A 18 -13.53 -0.63 -2.47
CA PHE A 18 -12.10 -0.79 -2.76
C PHE A 18 -11.80 -1.01 -4.26
N ASN A 19 -12.82 -1.26 -5.08
CA ASN A 19 -12.68 -1.47 -6.53
C ASN A 19 -13.04 -0.22 -7.35
N ALA A 20 -13.50 0.86 -6.71
CA ALA A 20 -13.53 2.18 -7.33
C ALA A 20 -12.09 2.73 -7.29
N VAL A 21 -11.32 2.37 -8.32
CA VAL A 21 -9.92 2.76 -8.45
C VAL A 21 -9.87 4.30 -8.47
N ASN A 22 -9.53 4.90 -7.33
CA ASN A 22 -9.32 6.33 -7.14
C ASN A 22 -7.84 6.54 -6.76
N PRO A 23 -7.21 7.65 -7.17
CA PRO A 23 -5.81 7.95 -6.83
C PRO A 23 -5.49 7.85 -5.34
N THR A 24 -6.40 8.28 -4.46
CA THR A 24 -6.24 8.19 -3.00
C THR A 24 -6.21 6.75 -2.51
N ALA A 25 -7.12 5.89 -2.98
CA ALA A 25 -7.14 4.46 -2.64
C ALA A 25 -5.89 3.75 -3.17
N THR A 26 -5.41 4.15 -4.35
CA THR A 26 -4.16 3.63 -4.92
C THR A 26 -2.95 4.08 -4.12
N TRP A 27 -2.95 5.32 -3.61
CA TRP A 27 -1.90 5.83 -2.74
C TRP A 27 -1.83 5.06 -1.43
N MET A 28 -2.98 4.82 -0.78
CA MET A 28 -3.07 3.97 0.42
C MET A 28 -2.61 2.54 0.13
N GLN A 29 -2.97 1.98 -1.03
CA GLN A 29 -2.49 0.67 -1.46
C GLN A 29 -0.96 0.62 -1.59
N ILE A 30 -0.33 1.64 -2.19
CA ILE A 30 1.13 1.73 -2.32
C ILE A 30 1.78 1.73 -0.93
N ILE A 31 1.28 2.55 -0.01
CA ILE A 31 1.79 2.61 1.36
C ILE A 31 1.66 1.24 2.03
N ALA A 32 0.50 0.62 1.93
CA ALA A 32 0.25 -0.66 2.57
C ALA A 32 1.19 -1.77 2.07
N ILE A 33 1.43 -1.80 0.75
CA ILE A 33 2.38 -2.74 0.13
C ILE A 33 3.81 -2.50 0.63
N LEU A 34 4.25 -1.24 0.75
CA LEU A 34 5.60 -0.92 1.21
C LEU A 34 5.79 -1.22 2.70
N THR A 35 4.79 -0.94 3.53
CA THR A 35 4.79 -1.33 4.95
C THR A 35 4.85 -2.86 5.08
N ALA A 36 4.06 -3.60 4.30
CA ALA A 36 4.13 -5.07 4.28
C ALA A 36 5.51 -5.59 3.81
N ALA A 37 6.16 -4.90 2.87
CA ALA A 37 7.51 -5.25 2.43
C ALA A 37 8.55 -5.02 3.53
N ALA A 38 8.41 -3.93 4.30
CA ALA A 38 9.26 -3.61 5.44
C ALA A 38 9.10 -4.61 6.60
N ASP A 39 7.85 -4.95 6.93
CA ASP A 39 7.50 -5.86 8.04
C ASP A 39 7.61 -7.34 7.66
N SER A 40 8.05 -7.66 6.45
CA SER A 40 8.12 -9.04 5.99
C SER A 40 9.06 -9.88 6.87
N PRO A 41 8.61 -11.03 7.40
CA PRO A 41 9.43 -11.89 8.27
C PRO A 41 10.66 -12.48 7.56
N GLN A 42 10.71 -12.41 6.23
CA GLN A 42 11.84 -12.84 5.40
C GLN A 42 13.10 -11.97 5.60
N THR A 43 12.92 -10.73 6.05
CA THR A 43 14.00 -9.75 6.27
C THR A 43 14.75 -10.01 7.59
N THR A 44 14.07 -10.66 8.54
CA THR A 44 14.61 -11.08 9.85
C THR A 44 15.33 -12.43 9.78
N ALA A 45 15.19 -13.16 8.66
CA ALA A 45 15.87 -14.43 8.47
C ALA A 45 17.38 -14.21 8.27
N ALA A 46 18.19 -14.81 9.15
CA ALA A 46 19.64 -14.71 9.09
C ALA A 46 20.17 -15.18 7.71
N GLY A 47 20.90 -14.30 7.01
CA GLY A 47 21.60 -14.63 5.76
C GLY A 47 21.12 -13.91 4.50
N ARG A 48 20.25 -12.89 4.59
CA ARG A 48 19.76 -12.10 3.45
C ARG A 48 19.93 -10.58 3.64
N PRO A 49 21.18 -10.06 3.68
CA PRO A 49 21.43 -8.63 3.89
C PRO A 49 20.84 -7.76 2.77
N ASP A 50 20.73 -8.30 1.56
CA ASP A 50 20.08 -7.69 0.41
C ASP A 50 18.58 -7.45 0.67
N LEU A 51 17.86 -8.44 1.20
CA LEU A 51 16.44 -8.30 1.55
C LEU A 51 16.23 -7.33 2.71
N HIS A 52 17.16 -7.32 3.67
CA HIS A 52 17.10 -6.36 4.78
C HIS A 52 17.28 -4.92 4.30
N SER A 53 18.22 -4.67 3.38
CA SER A 53 18.40 -3.34 2.76
C SER A 53 17.15 -2.89 2.01
N LEU A 54 16.56 -3.77 1.19
CA LEU A 54 15.32 -3.49 0.46
C LEU A 54 14.15 -3.18 1.38
N ALA A 55 14.02 -3.90 2.49
CA ALA A 55 12.98 -3.67 3.48
C ALA A 55 13.14 -2.33 4.21
N LEU A 56 14.37 -1.94 4.54
CA LEU A 56 14.64 -0.60 5.07
C LEU A 56 14.32 0.50 4.05
N GLY A 57 14.66 0.28 2.78
CA GLY A 57 14.27 1.17 1.68
C GLY A 57 12.75 1.32 1.59
N ALA A 58 12.02 0.20 1.61
CA ALA A 58 10.57 0.19 1.60
C ALA A 58 9.98 0.96 2.80
N GLN A 59 10.52 0.79 4.00
CA GLN A 59 10.07 1.51 5.20
C GLN A 59 10.26 3.02 5.08
N ILE A 60 11.38 3.47 4.50
CA ILE A 60 11.66 4.90 4.30
C ILE A 60 10.66 5.49 3.32
N VAL A 61 10.44 4.82 2.18
CA VAL A 61 9.48 5.28 1.16
C VAL A 61 8.05 5.27 1.71
N ALA A 62 7.66 4.23 2.46
CA ALA A 62 6.36 4.15 3.12
C ALA A 62 6.14 5.32 4.10
N SER A 63 7.13 5.59 4.96
CA SER A 63 7.05 6.69 5.94
C SER A 63 6.87 8.05 5.27
N ARG A 64 7.54 8.28 4.14
CA ARG A 64 7.39 9.51 3.35
C ARG A 64 6.04 9.58 2.66
N ALA A 65 5.54 8.45 2.17
CA ALA A 65 4.24 8.37 1.53
C ALA A 65 3.09 8.61 2.53
N VAL A 66 3.19 8.08 3.74
CA VAL A 66 2.26 8.33 4.86
C VAL A 66 2.23 9.81 5.24
N ALA A 67 3.38 10.48 5.25
CA ALA A 67 3.44 11.91 5.57
C ALA A 67 2.66 12.81 4.59
N LEU A 68 2.25 12.29 3.43
CA LEU A 68 1.42 12.98 2.44
C LEU A 68 -0.06 12.63 2.55
N LEU A 69 -0.45 11.72 3.45
CA LEU A 69 -1.86 11.37 3.67
C LEU A 69 -2.61 12.46 4.45
N PRO A 70 -3.92 12.60 4.20
CA PRO A 70 -4.80 13.34 5.10
C PRO A 70 -4.83 12.67 6.48
N ILE A 71 -5.03 13.47 7.54
CA ILE A 71 -4.98 13.01 8.94
C ILE A 71 -6.05 11.94 9.28
N ASP A 72 -7.11 11.83 8.47
CA ASP A 72 -8.25 10.94 8.73
C ASP A 72 -8.15 9.53 8.09
N SER A 73 -7.03 9.19 7.42
CA SER A 73 -6.90 7.96 6.61
C SER A 73 -6.15 6.80 7.30
N ASP A 74 -5.83 6.92 8.59
CA ASP A 74 -4.94 5.98 9.29
C ASP A 74 -5.58 4.59 9.52
N GLY A 75 -6.86 4.55 9.89
CA GLY A 75 -7.57 3.28 10.15
C GLY A 75 -7.78 2.41 8.91
N ASP A 76 -8.06 3.02 7.76
CA ASP A 76 -8.22 2.29 6.49
C ASP A 76 -6.89 1.69 6.01
N LEU A 77 -5.77 2.33 6.36
CA LEU A 77 -4.44 1.87 5.96
C LEU A 77 -4.05 0.57 6.69
N GLU A 78 -4.33 0.47 7.99
CA GLU A 78 -4.00 -0.71 8.80
C GLU A 78 -4.68 -1.99 8.27
N ASP A 79 -5.96 -1.90 7.91
CA ASP A 79 -6.72 -3.03 7.36
C ASP A 79 -6.13 -3.52 6.02
N ILE A 80 -5.72 -2.61 5.13
CA ILE A 80 -5.10 -2.96 3.84
C ILE A 80 -3.72 -3.62 4.05
N VAL A 81 -2.90 -3.11 4.98
CA VAL A 81 -1.58 -3.67 5.28
C VAL A 81 -1.68 -5.14 5.68
N LEU A 82 -2.64 -5.47 6.54
CA LEU A 82 -2.85 -6.85 7.02
C LEU A 82 -3.23 -7.80 5.88
N GLU A 83 -4.03 -7.36 4.91
CA GLU A 83 -4.39 -8.16 3.74
C GLU A 83 -3.18 -8.43 2.83
N VAL A 84 -2.36 -7.41 2.59
CA VAL A 84 -1.20 -7.50 1.67
C VAL A 84 -0.07 -8.35 2.25
N ALA A 85 0.20 -8.23 3.56
CA ALA A 85 1.29 -8.94 4.24
C ALA A 85 1.16 -10.48 4.18
N GLY A 86 -0.05 -11.00 3.98
CA GLY A 86 -0.31 -12.45 3.91
C GLY A 86 0.18 -13.15 2.63
N SER A 87 0.62 -12.41 1.60
CA SER A 87 0.57 -12.95 0.23
C SER A 87 1.88 -12.97 -0.57
N SER A 88 2.96 -12.27 -0.18
CA SER A 88 4.09 -12.08 -1.12
C SER A 88 5.47 -11.85 -0.49
N ALA A 89 6.53 -12.15 -1.27
CA ALA A 89 7.92 -11.87 -0.91
C ALA A 89 8.27 -10.37 -1.07
N VAL A 90 9.24 -9.87 -0.32
CA VAL A 90 9.64 -8.44 -0.27
C VAL A 90 9.80 -7.82 -1.67
N ARG A 91 10.49 -8.51 -2.59
CA ARG A 91 10.73 -8.01 -3.95
C ARG A 91 9.45 -7.93 -4.79
N GLU A 92 8.56 -8.90 -4.64
CA GLU A 92 7.26 -8.89 -5.32
C GLU A 92 6.36 -7.77 -4.80
N LEU A 93 6.41 -7.49 -3.50
CA LEU A 93 5.73 -6.34 -2.90
C LEU A 93 6.27 -5.03 -3.45
N ILE A 94 7.59 -4.83 -3.50
CA ILE A 94 8.20 -3.63 -4.09
C ILE A 94 7.77 -3.43 -5.56
N ARG A 95 7.78 -4.49 -6.38
CA ARG A 95 7.28 -4.45 -7.76
C ARG A 95 5.79 -4.12 -7.84
N ALA A 96 4.98 -4.70 -6.96
CA ALA A 96 3.54 -4.44 -6.91
C ALA A 96 3.24 -2.98 -6.58
N ALA A 97 4.00 -2.37 -5.66
CA ALA A 97 3.89 -0.94 -5.35
C ALA A 97 4.25 -0.08 -6.57
N GLY A 98 5.35 -0.39 -7.27
CA GLY A 98 5.74 0.32 -8.49
C GLY A 98 4.69 0.21 -9.61
N HIS A 99 4.06 -0.97 -9.74
CA HIS A 99 2.96 -1.16 -10.70
C HIS A 99 1.72 -0.36 -10.32
N ALA A 100 1.38 -0.28 -9.03
CA ALA A 100 0.26 0.52 -8.55
C ALA A 100 0.48 2.03 -8.81
N ALA A 101 1.70 2.53 -8.61
CA ALA A 101 2.05 3.93 -8.89
C ALA A 101 1.91 4.31 -10.37
N ARG A 102 2.02 3.35 -11.29
CA ARG A 102 1.86 3.58 -12.74
C ARG A 102 0.42 3.57 -13.23
N ARG A 103 -0.55 3.26 -12.36
CA ARG A 103 -1.98 3.24 -12.74
C ARG A 103 -2.56 4.63 -12.97
N TYR A 104 -1.95 5.65 -12.36
CA TYR A 104 -2.37 7.05 -12.44
C TYR A 104 -1.20 7.94 -12.82
N PRO A 105 -1.45 9.05 -13.52
CA PRO A 105 -0.43 10.07 -13.71
C PRO A 105 -0.08 10.73 -12.38
N VAL A 106 1.15 11.22 -12.25
CA VAL A 106 1.69 11.71 -10.97
C VAL A 106 0.91 12.90 -10.39
N ASP A 107 0.29 13.71 -11.25
CA ASP A 107 -0.54 14.87 -10.88
C ASP A 107 -1.89 14.50 -10.25
N GLU A 108 -2.30 13.23 -10.34
CA GLU A 108 -3.49 12.72 -9.64
C GLU A 108 -3.19 12.28 -8.20
N PHE A 109 -1.92 12.15 -7.81
CA PHE A 109 -1.51 11.81 -6.45
C PHE A 109 -1.33 13.05 -5.55
N PRO A 110 -1.20 12.88 -4.22
CA PRO A 110 -0.97 13.98 -3.30
C PRO A 110 0.24 14.84 -3.67
N THR A 111 0.21 16.12 -3.27
CA THR A 111 1.33 17.04 -3.51
C THR A 111 2.61 16.48 -2.86
N GLY A 112 3.68 16.34 -3.66
CA GLY A 112 4.94 15.73 -3.21
C GLY A 112 5.10 14.25 -3.59
N ALA A 113 4.06 13.60 -4.12
CA ALA A 113 4.10 12.19 -4.53
C ALA A 113 5.17 11.90 -5.60
N ALA A 114 5.49 12.85 -6.47
CA ALA A 114 6.53 12.68 -7.49
C ALA A 114 7.90 12.25 -6.93
N ALA A 115 8.31 12.82 -5.79
CA ALA A 115 9.57 12.45 -5.15
C ALA A 115 9.53 11.01 -4.61
N VAL A 116 8.41 10.65 -3.95
CA VAL A 116 8.20 9.30 -3.42
C VAL A 116 8.13 8.25 -4.53
N ILE A 117 7.46 8.57 -5.66
CA ILE A 117 7.37 7.67 -6.82
C ILE A 117 8.74 7.49 -7.46
N SER A 118 9.56 8.54 -7.56
CA SER A 118 10.93 8.42 -8.05
C SER A 118 11.77 7.51 -7.16
N GLU A 119 11.68 7.65 -5.84
CA GLU A 119 12.38 6.79 -4.88
C GLU A 119 11.88 5.34 -4.93
N LEU A 120 10.59 5.14 -5.18
CA LEU A 120 10.00 3.83 -5.41
C LEU A 120 10.54 3.20 -6.70
N ASP A 121 10.64 3.95 -7.79
CA ASP A 121 11.22 3.46 -9.05
C ASP A 121 12.70 3.05 -8.87
N ASP A 122 13.47 3.82 -8.09
CA ASP A 122 14.85 3.47 -7.73
C ASP A 122 14.90 2.15 -6.92
N LEU A 123 14.00 2.00 -5.94
CA LEU A 123 13.88 0.79 -5.12
C LEU A 123 13.45 -0.44 -5.94
N VAL A 124 12.55 -0.26 -6.92
CA VAL A 124 12.17 -1.31 -7.87
C VAL A 124 13.39 -1.75 -8.67
N ALA A 125 14.17 -0.82 -9.22
CA ALA A 125 15.38 -1.12 -9.97
C ALA A 125 16.42 -1.87 -9.11
N GLU A 126 16.63 -1.47 -7.84
CA GLU A 126 17.51 -2.18 -6.91
C GLU A 126 17.02 -3.62 -6.64
N SER A 127 15.71 -3.79 -6.47
CA SER A 127 15.08 -5.10 -6.26
C SER A 127 15.24 -6.06 -7.44
N GLU A 128 15.48 -5.54 -8.64
CA GLU A 128 15.74 -6.33 -9.85
C GLU A 128 17.23 -6.60 -10.04
N ALA A 129 18.09 -5.64 -9.73
CA ALA A 129 19.54 -5.77 -9.87
C ALA A 129 20.16 -6.79 -8.91
N ALA A 130 19.54 -7.00 -7.75
CA ALA A 130 20.01 -7.95 -6.74
C ALA A 130 19.41 -9.37 -6.90
N SER A 131 18.88 -9.71 -8.08
CA SER A 131 18.17 -10.98 -8.38
C SER A 131 18.95 -11.95 -9.26
#